data_AF-A0A2S8VH68-F1
#
_entry.id   AF-A0A2S8VH68-F1
#
_cell.length_a   1.000
_cell.length_b   1.000
_cell.length_c   1.000
_cell.angle_alpha   90.00
_cell.angle_beta   90.00
_cell.angle_gamma   90.00
#
_symmetry.space_group_name_H-M   'P 1'
#
loop_
_entity.id
_entity.type
_entity.pdbx_description
1 polymer ?
#
loop_
_entity_poly.entity_id
_entity_poly.type
_entity_poly.pdbx_seq_one_letter_code
_entity_poly.pdbx_strand_id
1 'polypeptide(L)'
;MKIEVRGNQVILDGYVNVVDRESRMLPSPRGYFKEKIVPKTFEKALKKAKNVDLLFNHNKNRKLGSIENGNLELYEDNIGLRAIATVTDEQIIEKARNKELRGWSFGFVSEKDSWEEGESGVQKRSIEELELLEVSILDMTPAYVATSIETRGENTAMIEMRSEEAAVKTVVEDDTEERNNLIKQIKKVLEEN
;
A
#
# COMPACT_ATOMS: atom_id res chain seq x y z
N MET A 1 -9.07 0.74 -2.97
CA MET A 1 -8.12 -0.08 -3.73
C MET A 1 -8.87 -0.83 -4.83
N LYS A 2 -8.47 -0.67 -6.09
CA LYS A 2 -8.91 -1.49 -7.22
C LYS A 2 -7.93 -2.65 -7.36
N ILE A 3 -8.46 -3.85 -7.48
CA ILE A 3 -7.72 -5.09 -7.71
C ILE A 3 -8.22 -5.66 -9.04
N GLU A 4 -7.31 -5.96 -9.94
CA GLU A 4 -7.62 -6.54 -11.24
C GLU A 4 -6.74 -7.76 -11.46
N VAL A 5 -7.37 -8.95 -11.46
CA VAL A 5 -6.68 -10.21 -11.69
C VAL A 5 -6.77 -10.56 -13.17
N ARG A 6 -5.62 -10.78 -13.81
CA ARG A 6 -5.49 -11.16 -15.23
C ARG A 6 -4.50 -12.32 -15.35
N GLY A 7 -4.96 -13.51 -15.74
CA GLY A 7 -4.11 -14.70 -15.80
C GLY A 7 -3.27 -14.93 -14.55
N ASN A 8 -1.95 -14.84 -14.72
CA ASN A 8 -0.94 -15.08 -13.67
C ASN A 8 -0.38 -13.79 -13.07
N GLN A 9 -1.15 -12.70 -13.10
CA GLN A 9 -0.79 -11.45 -12.44
C GLN A 9 -2.00 -10.75 -11.81
N VAL A 10 -1.72 -9.90 -10.85
CA VAL A 10 -2.69 -8.96 -10.28
C VAL A 10 -2.16 -7.54 -10.38
N ILE A 11 -3.02 -6.65 -10.86
CA ILE A 11 -2.78 -5.21 -10.91
C ILE A 11 -3.54 -4.57 -9.75
N LEU A 12 -2.83 -3.81 -8.94
CA LEU A 12 -3.35 -3.15 -7.75
C LEU A 12 -3.19 -1.65 -7.91
N ASP A 13 -4.29 -0.90 -7.83
CA ASP A 13 -4.30 0.56 -8.02
C ASP A 13 -5.12 1.23 -6.90
N GLY A 14 -4.54 2.24 -6.26
CA GLY A 14 -5.31 3.18 -5.47
C GLY A 14 -4.48 4.03 -4.54
N TYR A 15 -5.16 4.81 -3.70
CA TYR A 15 -4.52 5.64 -2.70
C TYR A 15 -4.11 4.80 -1.48
N VAL A 16 -2.84 4.91 -1.14
CA VAL A 16 -2.23 4.37 0.09
C VAL A 16 -2.55 5.29 1.26
N ASN A 17 -2.60 6.60 1.02
CA ASN A 17 -3.01 7.61 1.98
C ASN A 17 -3.63 8.81 1.27
N VAL A 18 -4.63 9.44 1.90
CA VAL A 18 -5.21 10.72 1.46
C VAL A 18 -4.61 11.85 2.31
N VAL A 19 -3.94 12.81 1.68
CA VAL A 19 -3.29 13.92 2.39
C VAL A 19 -4.32 14.92 2.93
N ASP A 20 -3.90 15.69 3.94
CA ASP A 20 -4.69 16.67 4.68
C ASP A 20 -5.97 16.14 5.35
N ARG A 21 -6.23 14.82 5.26
CA ARG A 21 -7.32 14.16 5.95
C ARG A 21 -6.86 13.74 7.35
N GLU A 22 -7.63 14.13 8.36
CA GLU A 22 -7.42 13.62 9.71
C GLU A 22 -7.59 12.10 9.74
N SER A 23 -6.70 11.43 10.47
CA SER A 23 -6.77 10.03 10.79
C SER A 23 -7.96 9.73 11.70
N ARG A 24 -8.23 8.43 11.88
CA ARG A 24 -8.98 7.99 13.07
C ARG A 24 -8.24 8.36 14.35
N MET A 25 -8.93 8.29 15.48
CA MET A 25 -8.31 8.57 16.78
C MET A 25 -7.23 7.53 17.10
N LEU A 26 -6.03 8.00 17.40
CA LEU A 26 -4.84 7.20 17.63
C LEU A 26 -4.42 7.29 19.11
N PRO A 27 -4.00 6.19 19.75
CA PRO A 27 -3.54 6.23 21.13
C PRO A 27 -2.13 6.85 21.20
N SER A 28 -1.87 7.66 22.23
CA SER A 28 -0.53 8.14 22.60
C SER A 28 -0.30 7.99 24.11
N PRO A 29 0.96 8.06 24.59
CA PRO A 29 1.23 8.09 26.03
C PRO A 29 0.56 9.25 26.78
N ARG A 30 0.11 10.30 26.07
CA ARG A 30 -0.56 11.48 26.62
C ARG A 30 -2.08 11.47 26.42
N GLY A 31 -2.64 10.37 25.93
CA GLY A 31 -4.08 10.22 25.66
C GLY A 31 -4.32 9.80 24.23
N TYR A 32 -4.96 10.68 23.46
CA TYR A 32 -5.29 10.41 22.06
C TYR A 32 -4.87 11.56 21.16
N PHE A 33 -4.60 11.24 19.90
CA PHE A 33 -4.33 12.23 18.87
C PHE A 33 -4.99 11.86 17.55
N LYS A 34 -5.11 12.86 16.68
CA LYS A 34 -5.35 12.68 15.26
C LYS A 34 -4.16 13.18 14.49
N GLU A 35 -3.87 12.53 13.38
CA GLU A 35 -2.74 12.82 12.52
C GLU A 35 -3.24 13.16 11.12
N LYS A 36 -2.52 14.02 10.43
CA LYS A 36 -2.65 14.17 8.98
C LYS A 36 -1.26 14.21 8.33
N ILE A 37 -1.18 13.75 7.09
CA ILE A 37 -0.01 13.98 6.25
C ILE A 37 -0.23 15.30 5.50
N VAL A 38 0.70 16.24 5.64
CA VAL A 38 0.61 17.52 4.93
C VAL A 38 0.78 17.29 3.42
N PRO A 39 0.04 18.01 2.55
CA PRO A 39 0.27 17.93 1.12
C PRO A 39 1.73 18.22 0.76
N LYS A 40 2.22 17.54 -0.27
CA LYS A 40 3.60 17.51 -0.78
C LYS A 40 4.60 16.76 0.09
N THR A 41 4.19 16.17 1.21
CA THR A 41 5.08 15.39 2.08
C THR A 41 5.57 14.11 1.38
N PHE A 42 4.70 13.34 0.72
CA PHE A 42 5.11 12.13 -0.01
C PHE A 42 5.89 12.46 -1.28
N GLU A 43 5.53 13.53 -1.99
CA GLU A 43 6.29 13.99 -3.16
C GLU A 43 7.76 14.27 -2.80
N LYS A 44 7.99 14.96 -1.67
CA LYS A 44 9.33 15.20 -1.13
C LYS A 44 10.03 13.91 -0.74
N ALA A 45 9.33 13.01 -0.03
CA ALA A 45 9.87 11.72 0.39
C ALA A 45 10.33 10.87 -0.81
N LEU A 46 9.50 10.78 -1.84
CA LEU A 46 9.80 10.02 -3.07
C LEU A 46 10.97 10.60 -3.86
N LYS A 47 11.15 11.93 -3.86
CA LYS A 47 12.34 12.57 -4.48
C LYS A 47 13.64 12.26 -3.75
N LYS A 48 13.59 12.06 -2.42
CA LYS A 48 14.75 11.69 -1.60
C LYS A 48 15.04 10.18 -1.67
N ALA A 49 14.00 9.37 -1.84
CA ALA A 49 14.10 7.91 -1.82
C ALA A 49 14.85 7.37 -3.06
N LYS A 50 15.81 6.46 -2.84
CA LYS A 50 16.42 5.68 -3.92
C LYS A 50 15.49 4.59 -4.43
N ASN A 51 14.80 3.95 -3.49
CA ASN A 51 13.87 2.86 -3.73
C ASN A 51 12.83 2.84 -2.62
N VAL A 52 11.64 2.33 -2.93
CA VAL A 52 10.60 2.01 -1.95
C VAL A 52 10.12 0.59 -2.26
N ASP A 53 10.08 -0.27 -1.24
CA ASP A 53 9.69 -1.66 -1.40
C ASP A 53 8.17 -1.83 -1.34
N LEU A 54 7.68 -2.79 -2.13
CA LEU A 54 6.32 -3.33 -2.01
C LEU A 54 6.39 -4.61 -1.18
N LEU A 55 5.81 -4.60 0.01
CA LEU A 55 5.79 -5.75 0.92
C LEU A 55 4.39 -6.35 1.05
N PHE A 56 4.33 -7.54 1.62
CA PHE A 56 3.08 -8.14 2.11
C PHE A 56 3.02 -8.06 3.64
N ASN A 57 1.98 -7.45 4.19
CA ASN A 57 1.75 -7.30 5.64
C ASN A 57 2.97 -6.76 6.42
N HIS A 58 3.69 -5.78 5.86
CA HIS A 58 4.92 -5.21 6.44
C HIS A 58 6.05 -6.21 6.70
N ASN A 59 5.95 -7.44 6.18
CA ASN A 59 6.95 -8.46 6.38
C ASN A 59 8.10 -8.25 5.38
N LYS A 60 9.25 -7.79 5.88
CA LYS A 60 10.48 -7.58 5.08
C LYS A 60 10.98 -8.82 4.35
N ASN A 61 10.61 -10.02 4.81
CA ASN A 61 10.95 -11.28 4.15
C ASN A 61 9.93 -11.68 3.06
N ARG A 62 8.84 -10.92 2.88
CA ARG A 62 7.83 -11.11 1.83
C ARG A 62 7.74 -9.87 0.94
N LYS A 63 8.84 -9.58 0.25
CA LYS A 63 8.93 -8.54 -0.78
C LYS A 63 8.27 -9.01 -2.07
N LEU A 64 7.35 -8.20 -2.58
CA LEU A 64 6.58 -8.45 -3.82
C LEU A 64 7.06 -7.60 -4.99
N GLY A 65 7.84 -6.56 -4.71
CA GLY A 65 8.27 -5.60 -5.73
C GLY A 65 8.98 -4.40 -5.13
N SER A 66 9.29 -3.43 -5.99
CA SER A 66 9.80 -2.12 -5.59
C SER A 66 9.77 -1.15 -6.78
N ILE A 67 10.05 0.13 -6.52
CA ILE A 67 10.23 1.13 -7.59
C ILE A 67 11.36 0.70 -8.53
N GLU A 68 12.52 0.30 -7.99
CA GLU A 68 13.67 -0.16 -8.79
C GLU A 68 13.38 -1.42 -9.61
N ASN A 69 12.54 -2.33 -9.10
CA ASN A 69 12.10 -3.51 -9.84
C ASN A 69 11.16 -3.17 -11.02
N GLY A 70 10.65 -1.93 -11.08
CA GLY A 70 9.77 -1.44 -12.14
C GLY A 70 8.33 -1.94 -12.06
N ASN A 71 7.98 -2.71 -11.02
CA ASN A 71 6.62 -3.25 -10.83
C ASN A 71 5.80 -2.52 -9.78
N LEU A 72 6.32 -1.40 -9.25
CA LEU A 72 5.63 -0.47 -8.36
C LEU A 72 5.84 0.97 -8.86
N GLU A 73 4.76 1.69 -9.07
CA GLU A 73 4.73 3.12 -9.32
C GLU A 73 4.13 3.83 -8.10
N LEU A 74 4.82 4.84 -7.60
CA LEU A 74 4.38 5.69 -6.50
C LEU A 74 4.47 7.16 -6.90
N TYR A 75 3.41 7.91 -6.65
CA TYR A 75 3.43 9.37 -6.76
C TYR A 75 2.40 9.99 -5.82
N GLU A 76 2.64 11.24 -5.45
CA GLU A 76 1.64 12.05 -4.77
C GLU A 76 0.92 12.93 -5.80
N ASP A 77 -0.41 12.90 -5.78
CA ASP A 77 -1.24 13.86 -6.51
C ASP A 77 -2.04 14.75 -5.55
N ASN A 78 -3.05 15.48 -6.05
CA ASN A 78 -3.85 16.38 -5.22
C ASN A 78 -4.73 15.66 -4.18
N ILE A 79 -4.86 14.32 -4.26
CA ILE A 79 -5.62 13.50 -3.31
C ILE A 79 -4.67 12.89 -2.29
N GLY A 80 -3.52 12.37 -2.71
CA GLY A 80 -2.49 11.87 -1.80
C GLY A 80 -1.55 10.87 -2.45
N LEU A 81 -0.96 9.98 -1.65
CA LEU A 81 -0.05 8.96 -2.15
C LEU A 81 -0.83 7.88 -2.91
N ARG A 82 -0.61 7.82 -4.22
CA ARG A 82 -1.13 6.76 -5.09
C ARG A 82 -0.08 5.70 -5.33
N ALA A 83 -0.52 4.45 -5.34
CA ALA A 83 0.26 3.29 -5.71
C ALA A 83 -0.39 2.51 -6.85
N ILE A 84 0.42 2.12 -7.82
CA ILE A 84 0.06 1.20 -8.89
C ILE A 84 1.11 0.09 -8.91
N ALA A 85 0.69 -1.16 -8.73
CA ALA A 85 1.60 -2.30 -8.67
C ALA A 85 1.12 -3.45 -9.55
N THR A 86 2.07 -4.14 -10.19
CA THR A 86 1.84 -5.41 -10.87
C THR A 86 2.55 -6.51 -10.09
N VAL A 87 1.81 -7.51 -9.60
CA VAL A 87 2.33 -8.59 -8.77
C VAL A 87 2.04 -9.94 -9.43
N THR A 88 3.06 -10.78 -9.53
CA THR A 88 2.99 -12.14 -10.10
C THR A 88 3.12 -13.23 -9.03
N ASP A 89 3.14 -12.87 -7.74
CA ASP A 89 3.19 -13.81 -6.63
C ASP A 89 1.88 -14.62 -6.55
N GLU A 90 1.99 -15.94 -6.64
CA GLU A 90 0.85 -16.87 -6.68
C GLU A 90 -0.07 -16.73 -5.47
N GLN A 91 0.51 -16.50 -4.27
CA GLN A 91 -0.28 -16.32 -3.05
C GLN A 91 -1.10 -15.03 -3.10
N ILE A 92 -0.52 -13.94 -3.62
CA ILE A 92 -1.25 -12.67 -3.74
C ILE A 92 -2.35 -12.78 -4.79
N ILE A 93 -2.12 -13.49 -5.89
CA ILE A 93 -3.12 -13.76 -6.93
C ILE A 93 -4.29 -14.56 -6.35
N GLU A 94 -4.02 -15.64 -5.61
CA GLU A 94 -5.06 -16.45 -4.98
C GLU A 94 -5.89 -15.62 -3.98
N LYS A 95 -5.22 -14.84 -3.12
CA LYS A 95 -5.87 -13.93 -2.17
C LYS A 95 -6.72 -12.87 -2.87
N ALA A 96 -6.25 -12.34 -4.00
CA ALA A 96 -7.01 -11.40 -4.80
C ALA A 96 -8.28 -12.03 -5.37
N ARG A 97 -8.18 -13.24 -5.95
CA ARG A 97 -9.33 -14.01 -6.48
C ARG A 97 -10.36 -14.30 -5.39
N ASN A 98 -9.89 -14.65 -4.20
CA ASN A 98 -10.73 -14.95 -3.04
C ASN A 98 -11.26 -13.70 -2.31
N LYS A 99 -10.93 -12.48 -2.79
CA LYS A 99 -11.31 -11.21 -2.15
C LYS A 99 -10.84 -11.10 -0.70
N GLU A 100 -9.66 -11.64 -0.41
CA GLU A 100 -9.04 -11.64 0.92
C GLU A 100 -8.18 -10.39 1.16
N LEU A 101 -7.74 -9.70 0.11
CA LEU A 101 -6.99 -8.46 0.26
C LEU A 101 -7.86 -7.34 0.86
N ARG A 102 -7.27 -6.56 1.76
CA ARG A 102 -7.98 -5.59 2.62
C ARG A 102 -7.61 -4.14 2.35
N GLY A 103 -6.44 -3.87 1.79
CA GLY A 103 -6.05 -2.49 1.53
C GLY A 103 -4.56 -2.29 1.40
N TRP A 104 -4.21 -1.02 1.44
CA TRP A 104 -2.85 -0.52 1.45
C TRP A 104 -2.44 -0.12 2.85
N SER A 105 -1.14 -0.19 3.08
CA SER A 105 -0.46 0.34 4.25
C SER A 105 0.88 0.92 3.83
N PHE A 106 1.49 1.72 4.68
CA PHE A 106 2.84 2.24 4.47
C PHE A 106 3.58 2.37 5.78
N GLY A 107 4.89 2.16 5.69
CA GLY A 107 5.84 2.29 6.78
C GLY A 107 6.73 3.50 6.53
N PHE A 108 6.88 4.36 7.53
CA PHE A 108 7.68 5.57 7.41
C PHE A 108 8.40 5.91 8.71
N VAL A 109 9.40 6.79 8.60
CA VAL A 109 10.00 7.50 9.73
C VAL A 109 9.59 8.96 9.63
N SER A 110 9.00 9.51 10.69
CA SER A 110 8.71 10.95 10.75
C SER A 110 10.02 11.73 10.87
N GLU A 111 10.35 12.55 9.87
CA GLU A 111 11.54 13.43 9.91
C GLU A 111 11.19 14.78 10.52
N LYS A 112 9.99 15.29 10.24
CA LYS A 112 9.50 16.56 10.75
C LYS A 112 7.99 16.51 10.95
N ASP A 113 7.56 16.81 12.16
CA ASP A 113 6.16 16.94 12.53
C ASP A 113 5.92 18.16 13.45
N SER A 114 4.67 18.61 13.45
CA SER A 114 4.19 19.63 14.36
C SER A 114 3.02 19.08 15.18
N TRP A 115 2.92 19.56 16.42
CA TRP A 115 1.92 19.14 17.39
C TRP A 115 1.16 20.35 17.92
N GLU A 116 -0.16 20.25 17.92
CA GLU A 116 -1.08 21.25 18.44
C GLU A 116 -2.01 20.64 19.49
N GLU A 117 -2.39 21.44 20.48
CA GLU A 117 -3.49 21.06 21.37
C GLU A 117 -4.80 21.18 20.57
N GLY A 118 -5.54 20.07 20.46
CA GLY A 118 -6.88 20.08 19.92
C GLY A 118 -7.93 20.14 21.03
N GLU A 119 -9.19 20.08 20.63
CA GLU A 119 -10.32 20.13 21.56
C GLU A 119 -10.38 18.87 22.43
N SER A 120 -10.92 19.02 23.65
CA SER A 120 -11.21 17.90 24.57
C SER A 120 -10.00 17.00 24.88
N GLY A 121 -8.78 17.55 24.84
CA GLY A 121 -7.55 16.82 25.14
C GLY A 121 -7.06 15.90 24.01
N VAL A 122 -7.64 16.00 22.80
CA VAL A 122 -7.17 15.27 21.62
C VAL A 122 -6.09 16.10 20.92
N GLN A 123 -4.86 15.62 20.89
CA GLN A 123 -3.77 16.32 20.20
C GLN A 123 -3.92 16.21 18.68
N LYS A 124 -3.38 17.19 17.94
CA LYS A 124 -3.29 17.13 16.48
C LYS A 124 -1.84 17.07 16.06
N ARG A 125 -1.49 16.09 15.22
CA ARG A 125 -0.16 15.92 14.64
C ARG A 125 -0.22 16.17 13.13
N SER A 126 0.69 16.98 12.63
CA SER A 126 0.86 17.17 11.18
C SER A 126 2.24 16.67 10.77
N ILE A 127 2.29 15.68 9.88
CA ILE A 127 3.57 15.18 9.32
C ILE A 127 3.95 16.02 8.10
N GLU A 128 5.04 16.77 8.24
CA GLU A 128 5.52 17.73 7.24
C GLU A 128 6.65 17.17 6.38
N GLU A 129 7.46 16.26 6.95
CA GLU A 129 8.49 15.49 6.25
C GLU A 129 8.58 14.08 6.81
N LEU A 130 8.79 13.10 5.93
CA LEU A 130 8.96 11.69 6.28
C LEU A 130 9.94 11.00 5.35
N GLU A 131 10.59 9.95 5.84
CA GLU A 131 11.26 8.93 5.04
C GLU A 131 10.24 7.81 4.76
N LEU A 132 9.84 7.63 3.50
CA LEU A 132 8.95 6.53 3.10
C LEU A 132 9.79 5.27 2.91
N LEU A 133 9.55 4.25 3.74
CA LEU A 133 10.34 3.02 3.74
C LEU A 133 9.77 1.97 2.78
N GLU A 134 8.46 1.79 2.86
CA GLU A 134 7.75 0.74 2.13
C GLU A 134 6.26 1.07 2.01
N VAL A 135 5.63 0.45 1.02
CA VAL A 135 4.19 0.29 0.94
C VAL A 135 3.85 -1.20 1.01
N SER A 136 2.74 -1.53 1.64
CA SER A 136 2.35 -2.90 1.92
C SER A 136 0.95 -3.20 1.43
N ILE A 137 0.78 -4.39 0.82
CA ILE A 137 -0.53 -4.99 0.58
C ILE A 137 -0.93 -5.76 1.84
N LEU A 138 -2.17 -5.57 2.29
CA LEU A 138 -2.70 -6.23 3.48
C LEU A 138 -3.78 -7.26 3.14
N ASP A 139 -3.82 -8.37 3.89
CA ASP A 139 -4.94 -9.33 3.88
C ASP A 139 -5.70 -9.40 5.21
N MET A 140 -5.27 -8.62 6.20
CA MET A 140 -5.91 -8.49 7.51
C MET A 140 -6.41 -7.07 7.72
N THR A 141 -7.43 -6.92 8.57
CA THR A 141 -7.88 -5.60 9.02
C THR A 141 -6.79 -5.01 9.90
N PRO A 142 -6.13 -3.94 9.47
CA PRO A 142 -4.97 -3.45 10.17
C PRO A 142 -5.35 -2.79 11.49
N ALA A 143 -4.49 -2.97 12.50
CA ALA A 143 -4.31 -1.91 13.46
C ALA A 143 -3.72 -0.71 12.68
N TYR A 144 -4.49 0.37 12.55
CA TYR A 144 -4.07 1.60 11.84
C TYR A 144 -2.79 2.20 12.41
N VAL A 145 -2.42 1.85 13.64
CA VAL A 145 -1.15 2.25 14.24
C VAL A 145 -0.44 1.01 14.71
N ALA A 146 0.73 0.78 14.13
CA ALA A 146 1.79 0.04 14.76
C ALA A 146 3.04 0.94 14.77
N THR A 147 3.75 0.93 15.89
CA THR A 147 5.04 1.59 16.03
C THR A 147 6.06 0.53 16.41
N SER A 148 7.15 0.43 15.67
CA SER A 148 8.29 -0.41 16.00
C SER A 148 9.54 0.46 16.15
N ILE A 149 10.46 0.00 16.98
CA ILE A 149 11.78 0.61 17.14
C ILE A 149 12.76 -0.25 16.38
N GLU A 150 13.50 0.35 15.44
CA GLU A 150 14.53 -0.34 14.68
C GLU A 150 15.88 0.37 14.78
N THR A 151 16.94 -0.41 14.96
CA THR A 151 18.31 0.09 14.94
C THR A 151 18.84 0.10 13.51
N ARG A 152 19.27 1.26 13.02
CA ARG A 152 19.91 1.47 11.72
C ARG A 152 21.33 2.01 11.94
N GLY A 153 22.31 1.11 11.96
CA GLY A 153 23.70 1.46 12.30
C GLY A 153 23.81 1.89 13.76
N GLU A 154 24.33 3.11 14.01
CA GLU A 154 24.38 3.69 15.36
C GLU A 154 23.11 4.44 15.77
N ASN A 155 22.17 4.65 14.83
CA ASN A 155 20.94 5.39 15.10
C ASN A 155 19.77 4.45 15.36
N THR A 156 18.90 4.85 16.28
CA THR A 156 17.59 4.21 16.51
C THR A 156 16.51 5.03 15.81
N ALA A 157 15.74 4.40 14.92
CA ALA A 157 14.61 5.01 14.24
C ALA A 157 13.29 4.43 14.77
N MET A 158 12.29 5.29 14.98
CA MET A 158 10.93 4.84 15.20
C MET A 158 10.23 4.70 13.85
N ILE A 159 9.85 3.48 13.52
CA ILE A 159 9.08 3.17 12.31
C ILE A 159 7.61 3.16 12.68
N GLU A 160 6.86 3.92 11.91
CA GLU A 160 5.43 4.08 12.06
C GLU A 160 4.74 3.44 10.86
N MET A 161 3.74 2.61 11.13
CA MET A 161 2.90 2.00 10.10
C MET A 161 1.52 2.61 10.17
N ARG A 162 0.97 2.90 8.99
CA ARG A 162 -0.37 3.46 8.80
C ARG A 162 -1.04 2.77 7.65
N SER A 163 -2.33 2.50 7.82
CA SER A 163 -3.17 1.88 6.81
C SER A 163 -4.41 2.71 6.58
N GLU A 164 -4.93 2.68 5.36
CA GLU A 164 -6.10 3.44 4.98
C GLU A 164 -7.29 2.49 4.77
N GLU A 165 -8.43 2.78 5.41
CA GLU A 165 -9.65 2.01 5.22
C GLU A 165 -10.26 2.38 3.86
N ALA A 166 -9.77 1.74 2.80
CA ALA A 166 -10.26 1.95 1.45
C ALA A 166 -11.24 0.85 1.04
N ALA A 167 -12.34 1.22 0.38
CA ALA A 167 -13.20 0.25 -0.28
C ALA A 167 -12.36 -0.57 -1.29
N VAL A 168 -12.39 -1.90 -1.13
CA VAL A 168 -11.71 -2.85 -2.02
C VAL A 168 -12.68 -3.27 -3.10
N LYS A 169 -12.30 -3.03 -4.36
CA LYS A 169 -13.06 -3.47 -5.54
C LYS A 169 -12.21 -4.45 -6.34
N THR A 170 -12.64 -5.70 -6.40
CA THR A 170 -11.97 -6.75 -7.17
C THR A 170 -12.70 -7.03 -8.46
N VAL A 171 -11.98 -6.98 -9.56
CA VAL A 171 -12.38 -7.47 -10.88
C VAL A 171 -11.49 -8.67 -11.21
N VAL A 172 -12.11 -9.78 -11.58
CA VAL A 172 -11.40 -10.99 -12.01
C VAL A 172 -11.78 -11.21 -13.47
N GLU A 173 -10.80 -11.12 -14.37
CA GLU A 173 -10.99 -11.57 -15.74
C GLU A 173 -11.05 -13.11 -15.72
N ASP A 174 -12.17 -13.65 -16.22
CA ASP A 174 -12.38 -15.08 -16.29
C ASP A 174 -11.82 -15.60 -17.63
N ASP A 175 -10.52 -15.88 -17.64
CA ASP A 175 -9.80 -16.43 -18.80
C ASP A 175 -10.35 -17.82 -19.25
N THR A 176 -11.31 -18.39 -18.50
CA THR A 176 -11.97 -19.65 -18.85
C THR A 176 -12.61 -19.57 -20.23
N GLU A 177 -13.26 -18.46 -20.57
CA GLU A 177 -13.95 -18.31 -21.86
C GLU A 177 -12.96 -18.16 -23.03
N GLU A 178 -11.89 -17.40 -22.81
CA GLU A 178 -10.82 -17.20 -23.80
C GLU A 178 -10.00 -18.49 -24.02
N ARG A 179 -9.67 -19.21 -22.93
CA ARG A 179 -9.06 -20.55 -22.97
C ARG A 179 -9.96 -21.55 -23.69
N ASN A 180 -11.26 -21.56 -23.42
CA ASN A 180 -12.20 -22.47 -24.07
C ASN A 180 -12.32 -22.18 -25.57
N ASN A 181 -12.31 -20.90 -25.96
CA ASN A 181 -12.29 -20.49 -27.36
C ASN A 181 -10.99 -20.90 -28.06
N LEU A 182 -9.84 -20.74 -27.40
CA LEU A 182 -8.55 -21.18 -27.93
C LEU A 182 -8.50 -22.71 -28.10
N ILE A 183 -8.98 -23.48 -27.12
CA ILE A 183 -9.10 -24.94 -27.21
C ILE A 183 -10.01 -25.34 -28.38
N LYS A 184 -11.12 -24.63 -28.59
CA LYS A 184 -12.04 -24.90 -29.70
C LYS A 184 -11.41 -24.61 -31.06
N GLN A 185 -10.63 -23.53 -31.19
CA GLN A 185 -9.87 -23.23 -32.40
C GLN A 185 -8.79 -24.28 -32.68
N ILE A 186 -8.03 -24.70 -31.66
CA ILE A 186 -7.00 -25.74 -31.80
C ILE A 186 -7.62 -27.06 -32.28
N LYS A 187 -8.75 -27.48 -31.67
CA LYS A 187 -9.46 -28.70 -32.10
C LYS A 187 -9.91 -28.63 -33.56
N LYS A 188 -10.45 -27.50 -34.00
CA LYS A 188 -10.88 -27.30 -35.39
C LYS A 188 -9.72 -27.47 -36.38
N VAL A 189 -8.55 -26.90 -36.08
CA VAL A 189 -7.35 -27.04 -36.94
C VAL A 189 -6.81 -28.47 -36.97
N LEU A 190 -6.93 -29.22 -35.86
CA LEU A 190 -6.51 -30.62 -35.80
C LEU A 190 -7.49 -31.58 -36.49
N GLU A 191 -8.78 -31.23 -36.59
CA GLU A 191 -9.80 -32.02 -37.30
C GLU A 191 -9.82 -31.74 -38.82
N GLU A 192 -9.25 -30.61 -39.27
CA GLU A 192 -9.18 -30.21 -40.68
C GLU A 192 -7.87 -30.64 -41.40
N ASN A 193 -6.95 -31.33 -40.71
CA ASN A 193 -5.72 -31.92 -41.26
C ASN A 193 -5.73 -33.45 -41.17
#